data_AF-A0A9D7R674-F1
#
_entry.id   AF-A0A9D7R674-F1
#
_cell.length_a   1.000
_cell.length_b   1.000
_cell.length_c   1.000
_cell.angle_alpha   90.00
_cell.angle_beta   90.00
_cell.angle_gamma   90.00
#
_symmetry.space_group_name_H-M   'P 1'
#
loop_
_entity.id
_entity.type
_entity.pdbx_description
1 polymer ?
#
loop_
_entity_poly.entity_id
_entity_poly.type
_entity_poly.pdbx_seq_one_letter_code
_entity_poly.pdbx_strand_id
1 'polypeptide(L)'
;MLRSNPSSLLSACCPLLLALPAAAQVGPDNFGYYAFSSNDLGGPSYQWIEIGASGTLVASGDDESSTSYAPYGTAVPLGAPFSLYGSTYTALVPTTNGYISTDPADAGPDLSNDCPLPRLPSSGTGARVYPLHDDLVGEVRYQYFASSPALHWSGQDYGVSVFQWNVEHYPAGNTTLFAFQALLFDNGDILYQYAAGNPEQGSGSTTGVQDLPAQVGLSYACNEPSSIPEGFAVLITRTPPPVNGDAQLAVRKASFAIDWAAHELSSPEDTLSVQALFNPAGLVPDLTGATLRVELRGEELLAAAALDAKGQLRSPTGLLPSVSARLDARGALQLKFAGLDLRAATGLQNQSGTGLVDLPLLVTLTGGGLLEPELRSTITFAYSTQENLRSSGSAALSKAGNLTPIFLPLQVKVTEVPGEGHVVQVSKALLQFSASAPALPIDRVGVAADVRVEVGTADAIEVPFQSLRIRGDGSSSAVDYVATLLDVVGLARLSVKNSARSLAFTTGILPGTGIPLAQLETTALEHDLRLGLLFHTEIGPVRAYATVRIRRSSTTSGSWSS
;
A
#
# COMPACT_ATOMS: atom_id res chain seq x y z
N MET A 1 -8.24 -14.26 -68.02
CA MET A 1 -7.30 -15.12 -67.27
C MET A 1 -6.47 -14.23 -66.36
N LEU A 2 -6.45 -14.55 -65.07
CA LEU A 2 -5.46 -14.25 -64.01
C LEU A 2 -4.85 -12.82 -63.95
N ARG A 3 -5.20 -12.02 -62.94
CA ARG A 3 -4.64 -11.95 -61.55
C ARG A 3 -3.20 -11.40 -61.49
N SER A 4 -3.02 -10.24 -60.87
CA SER A 4 -2.31 -10.09 -59.58
C SER A 4 -2.08 -8.61 -59.23
N ASN A 5 -2.65 -8.17 -58.10
CA ASN A 5 -2.22 -6.98 -57.36
C ASN A 5 -0.99 -7.35 -56.53
N PRO A 6 0.02 -6.47 -56.37
CA PRO A 6 1.02 -6.66 -55.34
C PRO A 6 0.47 -6.11 -54.02
N SER A 7 0.13 -7.02 -53.11
CA SER A 7 -0.05 -6.73 -51.69
C SER A 7 1.33 -6.63 -51.03
N SER A 8 1.75 -5.42 -50.67
CA SER A 8 2.84 -5.22 -49.72
C SER A 8 2.30 -5.41 -48.31
N LEU A 9 2.59 -6.58 -47.73
CA LEU A 9 2.42 -6.85 -46.30
C LEU A 9 3.41 -5.97 -45.52
N LEU A 10 2.97 -4.81 -45.06
CA LEU A 10 3.54 -4.20 -43.85
C LEU A 10 2.95 -4.96 -42.66
N SER A 11 3.72 -5.89 -42.13
CA SER A 11 3.52 -6.42 -40.79
C SER A 11 3.68 -5.26 -39.82
N ALA A 12 2.56 -4.66 -39.40
CA ALA A 12 2.52 -3.72 -38.31
C ALA A 12 2.84 -4.52 -37.04
N CYS A 13 4.11 -4.46 -36.64
CA CYS A 13 4.56 -4.87 -35.33
C CYS A 13 3.77 -4.03 -34.31
N CYS A 14 2.77 -4.65 -33.69
CA CYS A 14 2.06 -4.07 -32.55
C CYS A 14 3.13 -3.81 -31.49
N PRO A 15 3.39 -2.56 -31.06
CA PRO A 15 4.16 -2.37 -29.86
C PRO A 15 3.27 -2.92 -28.74
N LEU A 16 3.64 -4.09 -28.24
CA LEU A 16 3.18 -4.56 -26.95
C LEU A 16 3.67 -3.50 -25.97
N LEU A 17 2.81 -2.52 -25.68
CA LEU A 17 3.01 -1.59 -24.59
C LEU A 17 2.98 -2.48 -23.34
N LEU A 18 4.14 -2.89 -22.88
CA LEU A 18 4.31 -3.41 -21.53
C LEU A 18 3.78 -2.31 -20.62
N ALA A 19 2.56 -2.49 -20.14
CA ALA A 19 2.11 -1.78 -18.97
C ALA A 19 3.16 -2.10 -17.90
N LEU A 20 3.91 -1.08 -17.46
CA LEU A 20 4.70 -1.18 -16.25
C LEU A 20 3.76 -1.77 -15.19
N PRO A 21 4.08 -2.93 -14.59
CA PRO A 21 3.29 -3.40 -13.48
C PRO A 21 3.29 -2.28 -12.45
N ALA A 22 2.12 -1.92 -11.93
CA ALA A 22 2.05 -1.17 -10.69
C ALA A 22 2.94 -1.93 -9.70
N ALA A 23 4.09 -1.36 -9.35
CA ALA A 23 5.07 -2.03 -8.51
C ALA A 23 4.38 -2.45 -7.22
N ALA A 24 4.35 -3.77 -7.01
CA ALA A 24 3.72 -4.41 -5.87
C ALA A 24 4.76 -4.45 -4.75
N GLN A 25 4.31 -4.13 -3.54
CA GLN A 25 5.02 -4.40 -2.29
C GLN A 25 5.84 -5.70 -2.38
N VAL A 26 7.13 -5.65 -2.04
CA VAL A 26 8.00 -6.82 -1.98
C VAL A 26 8.06 -7.35 -0.55
N GLY A 27 8.05 -8.66 -0.38
CA GLY A 27 8.04 -9.32 0.93
C GLY A 27 6.63 -9.71 1.43
N PRO A 28 6.51 -10.16 2.70
CA PRO A 28 7.57 -10.16 3.70
C PRO A 28 8.64 -11.22 3.40
N ASP A 29 9.89 -10.95 3.78
CA ASP A 29 10.87 -12.04 3.96
C ASP A 29 10.54 -12.89 5.20
N ASN A 30 11.29 -13.97 5.45
CA ASN A 30 11.04 -14.87 6.59
C ASN A 30 11.25 -14.20 7.96
N PHE A 31 11.88 -13.02 8.04
CA PHE A 31 12.02 -12.25 9.27
C PHE A 31 10.85 -11.27 9.46
N GLY A 32 10.19 -10.86 8.38
CA GLY A 32 9.06 -9.94 8.37
C GLY A 32 9.35 -8.57 7.77
N TYR A 33 10.46 -8.39 7.04
CA TYR A 33 10.71 -7.15 6.30
C TYR A 33 9.93 -7.11 5.00
N TYR A 34 9.35 -5.94 4.72
CA TYR A 34 8.71 -5.56 3.47
C TYR A 34 9.49 -4.44 2.81
N ALA A 35 9.42 -4.32 1.49
CA ALA A 35 9.95 -3.19 0.75
C ALA A 35 8.85 -2.47 -0.05
N PHE A 36 8.90 -1.14 -0.02
CA PHE A 36 7.98 -0.24 -0.72
C PHE A 36 8.76 0.86 -1.42
N SER A 37 8.45 1.09 -2.68
CA SER A 37 9.01 2.20 -3.46
C SER A 37 8.21 3.48 -3.33
N SER A 38 8.78 4.63 -3.73
CA SER A 38 8.04 5.89 -3.80
C SER A 38 6.93 5.91 -4.87
N ASN A 39 6.95 4.93 -5.79
CA ASN A 39 5.88 4.68 -6.74
C ASN A 39 4.81 3.71 -6.16
N ASP A 40 5.13 3.05 -5.06
CA ASP A 40 4.22 2.11 -4.41
C ASP A 40 3.18 2.88 -3.61
N LEU A 41 2.00 2.28 -3.56
CA LEU A 41 0.89 2.76 -2.75
C LEU A 41 1.28 2.68 -1.27
N GLY A 42 1.50 3.82 -0.64
CA GLY A 42 1.84 3.93 0.77
C GLY A 42 3.34 3.93 1.01
N GLY A 43 4.13 3.82 -0.06
CA GLY A 43 5.58 3.94 0.02
C GLY A 43 6.05 5.35 0.38
N PRO A 44 7.36 5.50 0.59
CA PRO A 44 7.96 6.73 1.10
C PRO A 44 7.86 7.86 0.08
N SER A 45 8.02 9.10 0.56
CA SER A 45 8.30 10.24 -0.31
C SER A 45 9.80 10.38 -0.51
N TYR A 46 10.22 10.77 -1.71
CA TYR A 46 11.60 11.22 -1.94
C TYR A 46 11.80 12.61 -1.31
N GLN A 47 12.70 12.70 -0.33
CA GLN A 47 13.10 13.92 0.39
C GLN A 47 14.59 13.82 0.74
N TRP A 48 15.43 14.39 -0.13
CA TRP A 48 16.88 14.36 0.02
C TRP A 48 17.33 15.07 1.31
N ILE A 49 18.25 14.46 2.07
CA ILE A 49 18.88 15.08 3.24
C ILE A 49 20.32 15.39 2.84
N GLU A 50 20.60 16.68 2.60
CA GLU A 50 21.92 17.07 2.15
C GLU A 50 22.94 17.01 3.29
N ILE A 51 23.90 16.08 3.18
CA ILE A 51 25.04 15.96 4.11
C ILE A 51 26.40 16.05 3.40
N GLY A 52 26.46 16.39 2.12
CA GLY A 52 27.71 16.47 1.36
C GLY A 52 28.73 17.45 1.96
N ALA A 53 28.25 18.56 2.52
CA ALA A 53 29.10 19.58 3.16
C ALA A 53 29.26 19.38 4.69
N SER A 54 28.25 18.85 5.37
CA SER A 54 28.21 18.73 6.84
C SER A 54 28.62 17.35 7.36
N GLY A 55 28.47 16.32 6.54
CA GLY A 55 28.75 14.93 6.86
C GLY A 55 30.24 14.65 6.93
N THR A 56 30.61 13.75 7.84
CA THR A 56 31.98 13.27 7.99
C THR A 56 32.27 12.28 6.86
N LEU A 57 33.35 12.50 6.10
CA LEU A 57 33.81 11.54 5.09
C LEU A 57 34.25 10.26 5.80
N VAL A 58 33.69 9.10 5.46
CA VAL A 58 33.97 7.83 6.17
C VAL A 58 34.55 6.75 5.28
N ALA A 59 34.42 6.85 3.96
CA ALA A 59 35.16 6.03 3.01
C ALA A 59 35.43 6.88 1.75
N SER A 60 36.56 6.65 1.09
CA SER A 60 36.86 7.29 -0.18
C SER A 60 37.86 6.48 -0.99
N GLY A 61 37.60 6.29 -2.27
CA GLY A 61 38.46 5.56 -3.20
C GLY A 61 37.71 4.47 -3.95
N ASP A 62 38.49 3.48 -4.35
CA ASP A 62 38.08 2.29 -5.11
C ASP A 62 38.16 1.08 -4.17
N ASP A 63 37.06 0.34 -4.00
CA ASP A 63 36.96 -0.79 -3.06
C ASP A 63 37.30 -0.45 -1.59
N GLU A 64 36.99 0.77 -1.12
CA GLU A 64 37.36 1.24 0.21
C GLU A 64 36.20 1.15 1.22
N SER A 65 36.52 0.90 2.49
CA SER A 65 35.56 0.89 3.60
C SER A 65 35.99 1.81 4.74
N SER A 66 35.08 2.08 5.68
CA SER A 66 35.45 2.88 6.87
C SER A 66 36.55 2.30 7.75
N THR A 67 36.78 0.98 7.66
CA THR A 67 37.85 0.32 8.42
C THR A 67 39.22 0.49 7.75
N SER A 68 39.25 0.66 6.42
CA SER A 68 40.46 0.89 5.62
C SER A 68 40.77 2.37 5.37
N TYR A 69 39.76 3.24 5.42
CA TYR A 69 39.90 4.66 5.14
C TYR A 69 40.55 5.44 6.30
N ALA A 70 41.74 6.01 6.06
CA ALA A 70 42.38 6.93 6.99
C ALA A 70 41.80 8.36 6.86
N PRO A 71 41.55 9.11 7.95
CA PRO A 71 41.91 8.87 9.36
C PRO A 71 40.93 8.03 10.20
N TYR A 72 39.93 7.38 9.60
CA TYR A 72 38.77 6.83 10.34
C TYR A 72 38.97 5.41 10.86
N GLY A 73 39.75 4.56 10.16
CA GLY A 73 40.47 3.36 10.65
C GLY A 73 39.73 2.33 11.52
N THR A 74 38.41 2.44 11.64
CA THR A 74 37.51 1.68 12.50
C THR A 74 36.08 1.83 11.96
N ALA A 75 35.20 0.85 12.23
CA ALA A 75 33.78 0.94 11.87
C ALA A 75 33.15 2.25 12.38
N VAL A 76 32.26 2.85 11.58
CA VAL A 76 31.57 4.11 11.90
C VAL A 76 30.70 3.93 13.13
N PRO A 77 30.99 4.60 14.27
CA PRO A 77 30.13 4.57 15.44
C PRO A 77 28.81 5.28 15.14
N LEU A 78 27.69 4.63 15.45
CA LEU A 78 26.37 5.21 15.24
C LEU A 78 25.98 6.16 16.37
N GLY A 79 25.27 7.24 16.03
CA GLY A 79 24.69 8.15 17.02
C GLY A 79 23.62 7.50 17.91
N ALA A 80 22.99 6.42 17.43
CA ALA A 80 22.09 5.55 18.17
C ALA A 80 22.20 4.10 17.65
N PRO A 81 21.89 3.07 18.47
CA PRO A 81 21.93 1.68 18.03
C PRO A 81 20.90 1.37 16.93
N PHE A 82 21.31 0.65 15.90
CA PHE A 82 20.47 0.24 14.78
C PHE A 82 20.17 -1.27 14.86
N SER A 83 18.93 -1.68 14.55
CA SER A 83 18.54 -3.09 14.60
C SER A 83 18.29 -3.66 13.20
N LEU A 84 18.93 -4.79 12.89
CA LEU A 84 18.81 -5.50 11.61
C LEU A 84 18.77 -7.01 11.86
N TYR A 85 17.75 -7.70 11.33
CA TYR A 85 17.54 -9.15 11.49
C TYR A 85 17.63 -9.63 12.95
N GLY A 86 17.09 -8.85 13.88
CA GLY A 86 17.00 -9.20 15.31
C GLY A 86 18.28 -8.96 16.10
N SER A 87 19.36 -8.50 15.45
CA SER A 87 20.60 -8.09 16.08
C SER A 87 20.69 -6.56 16.15
N THR A 88 21.31 -6.04 17.22
CA THR A 88 21.51 -4.60 17.42
C THR A 88 22.98 -4.25 17.25
N TYR A 89 23.25 -3.23 16.44
CA TYR A 89 24.58 -2.76 16.06
C TYR A 89 24.79 -1.33 16.53
N THR A 90 25.97 -1.05 17.09
CA THR A 90 26.36 0.31 17.53
C THR A 90 27.42 0.93 16.62
N ALA A 91 27.93 0.16 15.66
CA ALA A 91 28.84 0.63 14.63
C ALA A 91 28.58 -0.16 13.34
N LEU A 92 28.83 0.45 12.19
CA LEU A 92 28.64 -0.14 10.87
C LEU A 92 29.81 0.21 9.94
N VAL A 93 29.99 -0.59 8.89
CA VAL A 93 31.07 -0.41 7.92
C VAL A 93 30.47 -0.12 6.55
N PRO A 94 30.25 1.16 6.19
CA PRO A 94 29.93 1.52 4.80
C PRO A 94 31.15 1.32 3.89
N THR A 95 30.87 1.00 2.63
CA THR A 95 31.87 0.75 1.60
C THR A 95 31.59 1.62 0.37
N THR A 96 32.61 1.94 -0.42
CA THR A 96 32.43 2.72 -1.66
C THR A 96 31.55 1.99 -2.67
N ASN A 97 31.61 0.65 -2.69
CA ASN A 97 30.78 -0.28 -3.47
C ASN A 97 29.29 -0.31 -3.09
N GLY A 98 28.75 0.74 -2.45
CA GLY A 98 27.31 0.92 -2.30
C GLY A 98 26.61 -0.10 -1.39
N TYR A 99 27.32 -0.70 -0.43
CA TYR A 99 26.75 -1.50 0.65
C TYR A 99 27.24 -1.06 2.04
N ILE A 100 26.56 -1.51 3.08
CA ILE A 100 26.97 -1.37 4.47
C ILE A 100 27.05 -2.77 5.09
N SER A 101 28.20 -3.09 5.66
CA SER A 101 28.42 -4.32 6.43
C SER A 101 28.29 -4.09 7.93
N THR A 102 27.85 -5.12 8.63
CA THR A 102 27.87 -5.20 10.10
C THR A 102 29.14 -5.85 10.64
N ASP A 103 29.97 -6.43 9.79
CA ASP A 103 31.28 -6.98 10.18
C ASP A 103 32.31 -5.84 10.27
N PRO A 104 32.85 -5.54 11.48
CA PRO A 104 33.89 -4.51 11.64
C PRO A 104 35.21 -4.86 10.96
N ALA A 105 35.38 -6.07 10.42
CA ALA A 105 36.55 -6.50 9.66
C ALA A 105 36.32 -6.49 8.14
N ASP A 106 35.13 -6.13 7.64
CA ASP A 106 34.90 -5.99 6.21
C ASP A 106 35.73 -4.80 5.67
N ALA A 107 36.58 -5.07 4.70
CA ALA A 107 37.45 -4.07 4.09
C ALA A 107 36.83 -3.38 2.87
N GLY A 108 35.63 -3.79 2.44
CA GLY A 108 34.96 -3.27 1.24
C GLY A 108 35.23 -3.95 -0.11
N PRO A 109 35.89 -5.14 -0.22
CA PRO A 109 36.32 -5.66 -1.53
C PRO A 109 35.18 -6.22 -2.40
N ASP A 110 33.94 -6.21 -1.91
CA ASP A 110 32.83 -6.83 -2.64
C ASP A 110 32.23 -5.88 -3.66
N LEU A 111 32.69 -5.99 -4.89
CA LEU A 111 32.20 -5.26 -6.05
C LEU A 111 31.12 -6.04 -6.85
N SER A 112 30.85 -7.30 -6.49
CA SER A 112 29.97 -8.17 -7.28
C SER A 112 28.54 -8.13 -6.77
N ASN A 113 27.57 -7.78 -7.61
CA ASN A 113 26.16 -7.71 -7.20
C ASN A 113 25.65 -9.05 -6.61
N ASP A 114 25.13 -9.01 -5.39
CA ASP A 114 24.56 -10.16 -4.69
C ASP A 114 23.10 -10.44 -5.11
N CYS A 115 22.95 -11.18 -6.21
CA CYS A 115 21.70 -11.26 -6.95
C CYS A 115 21.11 -12.69 -7.11
N PRO A 116 19.83 -12.95 -6.74
CA PRO A 116 19.00 -12.24 -5.77
C PRO A 116 19.41 -12.57 -4.32
N LEU A 117 18.96 -11.74 -3.37
CA LEU A 117 19.08 -11.93 -1.93
C LEU A 117 18.00 -12.89 -1.40
N PRO A 118 18.28 -13.66 -0.33
CA PRO A 118 19.59 -13.74 0.32
C PRO A 118 20.62 -14.49 -0.53
N ARG A 119 21.86 -13.99 -0.54
CA ARG A 119 22.99 -14.60 -1.23
C ARG A 119 24.25 -14.40 -0.41
N LEU A 120 25.04 -15.47 -0.28
CA LEU A 120 26.36 -15.37 0.35
C LEU A 120 27.20 -14.35 -0.44
N PRO A 121 27.70 -13.29 0.22
CA PRO A 121 28.64 -12.35 -0.37
C PRO A 121 29.80 -13.02 -1.08
N SER A 122 30.25 -12.44 -2.18
CA SER A 122 31.42 -12.93 -2.90
C SER A 122 32.70 -12.76 -2.07
N SER A 123 32.73 -11.73 -1.22
CA SER A 123 33.78 -11.44 -0.26
C SER A 123 33.22 -10.64 0.92
N GLY A 124 33.99 -10.51 2.01
CA GLY A 124 33.51 -9.91 3.25
C GLY A 124 32.56 -10.83 4.04
N THR A 125 32.13 -10.38 5.22
CA THR A 125 31.11 -11.07 6.03
C THR A 125 30.14 -10.02 6.60
N GLY A 126 29.23 -10.39 7.49
CA GLY A 126 28.25 -9.47 8.05
C GLY A 126 26.84 -9.68 7.49
N ALA A 127 25.83 -9.33 8.28
CA ALA A 127 24.55 -8.90 7.73
C ALA A 127 24.78 -7.61 6.93
N ARG A 128 24.01 -7.41 5.85
CA ARG A 128 24.24 -6.34 4.88
C ARG A 128 23.00 -5.53 4.56
N VAL A 129 23.24 -4.24 4.38
CA VAL A 129 22.30 -3.26 3.82
C VAL A 129 22.83 -2.89 2.44
N TYR A 130 22.02 -3.04 1.40
CA TYR A 130 22.40 -2.81 0.01
C TYR A 130 21.54 -1.67 -0.57
N PRO A 131 21.94 -0.39 -0.40
CA PRO A 131 21.25 0.72 -1.05
C PRO A 131 21.40 0.67 -2.57
N LEU A 132 22.61 0.39 -3.07
CA LEU A 132 22.92 0.27 -4.49
C LEU A 132 24.28 -0.42 -4.67
N HIS A 133 24.33 -1.71 -4.37
CA HIS A 133 25.61 -2.45 -4.37
C HIS A 133 26.06 -2.81 -5.77
N ASP A 134 27.25 -2.34 -6.12
CA ASP A 134 27.92 -2.52 -7.39
C ASP A 134 29.42 -2.15 -7.28
N ASP A 135 30.14 -2.22 -8.40
CA ASP A 135 31.54 -1.80 -8.55
C ASP A 135 31.65 -0.26 -8.66
N LEU A 136 31.75 0.42 -7.51
CA LEU A 136 31.62 1.87 -7.38
C LEU A 136 32.86 2.53 -6.76
N VAL A 137 33.24 3.66 -7.34
CA VAL A 137 34.37 4.48 -6.90
C VAL A 137 33.88 5.86 -6.48
N GLY A 138 34.32 6.33 -5.30
CA GLY A 138 34.00 7.69 -4.88
C GLY A 138 34.05 7.89 -3.38
N GLU A 139 33.12 8.68 -2.84
CA GLU A 139 33.09 9.07 -1.42
C GLU A 139 31.81 8.61 -0.73
N VAL A 140 31.95 8.24 0.55
CA VAL A 140 30.82 7.99 1.45
C VAL A 140 30.90 8.91 2.66
N ARG A 141 29.81 9.61 2.97
CA ARG A 141 29.70 10.51 4.12
C ARG A 141 28.67 10.02 5.12
N TYR A 142 28.92 10.29 6.40
CA TYR A 142 28.05 9.93 7.52
C TYR A 142 27.66 11.15 8.35
N GLN A 143 26.39 11.20 8.75
CA GLN A 143 25.90 12.14 9.76
C GLN A 143 24.71 11.54 10.53
N TYR A 144 24.67 11.74 11.84
CA TYR A 144 23.50 11.43 12.67
C TYR A 144 22.72 12.68 13.00
N PHE A 145 21.40 12.57 13.00
CA PHE A 145 20.48 13.57 13.52
C PHE A 145 19.60 12.92 14.60
N ALA A 146 19.51 13.53 15.78
CA ALA A 146 18.63 13.04 16.85
C ALA A 146 17.13 13.22 16.53
N SER A 147 16.83 14.10 15.58
CA SER A 147 15.52 14.30 14.97
C SER A 147 15.74 14.48 13.47
N SER A 148 15.04 13.69 12.66
CA SER A 148 15.29 13.61 11.22
C SER A 148 14.96 14.93 10.50
N PRO A 149 15.88 15.48 9.69
CA PRO A 149 15.61 16.67 8.87
C PRO A 149 14.47 16.51 7.85
N ALA A 150 14.20 15.27 7.43
CA ALA A 150 13.06 14.91 6.59
C ALA A 150 12.09 14.02 7.39
N LEU A 151 10.79 14.18 7.15
CA LEU A 151 9.80 13.37 7.87
C LEU A 151 9.95 11.89 7.52
N HIS A 152 9.97 11.04 8.55
CA HIS A 152 9.88 9.59 8.36
C HIS A 152 8.59 9.23 7.61
N TRP A 153 8.59 8.13 6.85
CA TRP A 153 7.42 7.69 6.08
C TRP A 153 6.17 7.53 6.95
N SER A 154 6.33 7.17 8.22
CA SER A 154 5.25 7.04 9.20
C SER A 154 4.85 8.36 9.86
N GLY A 155 5.33 9.51 9.38
CA GLY A 155 5.06 10.84 9.93
C GLY A 155 5.37 10.97 11.42
N GLN A 156 6.28 10.14 11.94
CA GLN A 156 6.80 10.25 13.30
C GLN A 156 8.19 10.88 13.25
N ASP A 157 8.55 11.59 14.31
CA ASP A 157 9.93 12.02 14.49
C ASP A 157 10.77 10.87 15.03
N TYR A 158 11.91 10.62 14.40
CA TYR A 158 12.90 9.62 14.81
C TYR A 158 14.30 10.22 14.60
N GLY A 159 15.25 9.76 15.40
CA GLY A 159 16.64 9.91 15.04
C GLY A 159 16.97 9.09 13.79
N VAL A 160 17.96 9.54 13.03
CA VAL A 160 18.36 8.93 11.76
C VAL A 160 19.86 9.02 11.55
N SER A 161 20.44 7.88 11.18
CA SER A 161 21.81 7.77 10.66
C SER A 161 21.77 7.84 9.14
N VAL A 162 22.36 8.89 8.55
CA VAL A 162 22.40 9.11 7.11
C VAL A 162 23.78 8.75 6.57
N PHE A 163 23.82 7.82 5.61
CA PHE A 163 24.99 7.51 4.79
C PHE A 163 24.74 8.00 3.38
N GLN A 164 25.59 8.88 2.85
CA GLN A 164 25.46 9.46 1.51
C GLN A 164 26.66 9.07 0.66
N TRP A 165 26.40 8.45 -0.48
CA TRP A 165 27.38 8.16 -1.52
C TRP A 165 27.37 9.29 -2.54
N ASN A 166 28.56 9.66 -3.00
CA ASN A 166 28.77 10.45 -4.21
C ASN A 166 29.86 9.75 -5.01
N VAL A 167 29.43 8.97 -6.00
CA VAL A 167 30.24 7.92 -6.64
C VAL A 167 30.02 7.90 -8.14
N GLU A 168 30.88 7.20 -8.83
CA GLU A 168 30.72 6.80 -10.22
C GLU A 168 31.00 5.30 -10.36
N HIS A 169 30.52 4.69 -11.44
CA HIS A 169 30.76 3.27 -11.69
C HIS A 169 32.18 3.06 -12.21
N TYR A 170 32.82 1.98 -11.80
CA TYR A 170 34.16 1.63 -12.28
C TYR A 170 34.14 1.30 -13.80
N PRO A 171 35.16 1.71 -14.58
CA PRO A 171 36.36 2.43 -14.19
C PRO A 171 36.15 3.95 -14.08
N ALA A 172 36.63 4.52 -12.97
CA ALA A 172 36.52 5.94 -12.64
C ALA A 172 37.11 6.90 -13.70
N GLY A 173 36.58 8.12 -13.76
CA GLY A 173 37.07 9.22 -14.58
C GLY A 173 36.50 9.29 -16.01
N ASN A 174 35.52 8.45 -16.33
CA ASN A 174 34.82 8.46 -17.63
C ASN A 174 33.28 8.53 -17.51
N THR A 175 32.76 8.54 -16.29
CA THR A 175 31.34 8.47 -15.96
C THR A 175 30.86 9.72 -15.22
N THR A 176 29.54 9.90 -15.20
CA THR A 176 28.91 10.98 -14.45
C THR A 176 28.81 10.57 -12.98
N LEU A 177 29.28 11.41 -12.06
CA LEU A 177 29.04 11.23 -10.63
C LEU A 177 27.53 11.26 -10.35
N PHE A 178 27.09 10.36 -9.48
CA PHE A 178 25.73 10.29 -9.00
C PHE A 178 25.71 10.06 -7.50
N ALA A 179 24.57 10.40 -6.88
CA ALA A 179 24.41 10.32 -5.45
C ALA A 179 23.20 9.48 -5.06
N PHE A 180 23.38 8.71 -3.98
CA PHE A 180 22.31 8.02 -3.30
C PHE A 180 22.61 8.01 -1.79
N GLN A 181 21.59 7.70 -0.99
CA GLN A 181 21.75 7.66 0.46
C GLN A 181 20.95 6.51 1.08
N ALA A 182 21.45 6.05 2.23
CA ALA A 182 20.76 5.15 3.13
C ALA A 182 20.48 5.88 4.45
N LEU A 183 19.21 5.97 4.81
CA LEU A 183 18.73 6.52 6.06
C LEU A 183 18.34 5.34 6.95
N LEU A 184 19.09 5.13 8.03
CA LEU A 184 18.80 4.11 9.04
C LEU A 184 18.14 4.80 10.22
N PHE A 185 16.84 4.60 10.38
CA PHE A 185 16.06 5.21 11.46
C PHE A 185 16.20 4.42 12.76
N ASP A 186 16.12 5.11 13.90
CA ASP A 186 16.29 4.51 15.24
C ASP A 186 15.22 3.44 15.56
N ASN A 187 14.09 3.43 14.85
CA ASN A 187 13.05 2.41 14.95
C ASN A 187 13.38 1.11 14.16
N GLY A 188 14.48 1.09 13.40
CA GLY A 188 14.91 -0.04 12.57
C GLY A 188 14.35 -0.05 11.14
N ASP A 189 13.63 1.01 10.73
CA ASP A 189 13.27 1.20 9.33
C ASP A 189 14.46 1.74 8.53
N ILE A 190 14.50 1.40 7.25
CA ILE A 190 15.59 1.75 6.34
C ILE A 190 14.99 2.44 5.13
N LEU A 191 15.49 3.60 4.75
CA LEU A 191 15.05 4.31 3.55
C LEU A 191 16.25 4.58 2.63
N TYR A 192 16.19 4.06 1.42
CA TYR A 192 17.11 4.40 0.34
C TYR A 192 16.52 5.54 -0.48
N GLN A 193 17.36 6.48 -0.89
CA GLN A 193 16.96 7.57 -1.79
C GLN A 193 18.00 7.79 -2.87
N TYR A 194 17.56 8.05 -4.10
CA TYR A 194 18.41 8.14 -5.28
C TYR A 194 18.22 9.50 -5.93
N ALA A 195 19.29 10.30 -5.97
CA ALA A 195 19.27 11.63 -6.56
C ALA A 195 19.15 11.55 -8.10
N ALA A 196 18.94 12.71 -8.71
CA ALA A 196 19.04 12.85 -10.16
C ALA A 196 20.44 12.50 -10.67
N GLY A 197 20.51 11.89 -11.85
CA GLY A 197 21.77 11.63 -12.54
C GLY A 197 22.39 10.24 -12.34
N ASN A 198 21.72 9.28 -11.69
CA ASN A 198 22.15 7.86 -11.71
C ASN A 198 22.04 7.30 -13.14
N PRO A 199 23.17 6.96 -13.81
CA PRO A 199 23.14 6.52 -15.20
C PRO A 199 22.61 5.09 -15.39
N GLU A 200 22.66 4.24 -14.37
CA GLU A 200 22.39 2.80 -14.50
C GLU A 200 20.95 2.43 -14.17
N GLN A 201 20.28 3.24 -13.36
CA GLN A 201 18.88 3.06 -12.94
C GLN A 201 18.53 1.62 -12.50
N GLY A 202 19.47 0.92 -11.84
CA GLY A 202 19.28 -0.44 -11.35
C GLY A 202 19.70 -1.57 -12.31
N SER A 203 20.11 -1.27 -13.55
CA SER A 203 20.47 -2.27 -14.57
C SER A 203 21.64 -3.20 -14.19
N GLY A 204 22.52 -2.75 -13.29
CA GLY A 204 23.68 -3.51 -12.83
C GLY A 204 23.88 -3.52 -11.32
N SER A 205 22.84 -3.38 -10.49
CA SER A 205 23.04 -3.27 -9.03
C SER A 205 22.18 -4.22 -8.21
N THR A 206 22.55 -4.42 -6.95
CA THR A 206 21.70 -5.05 -5.92
C THR A 206 21.13 -4.01 -4.96
N THR A 207 19.81 -4.04 -4.76
CA THR A 207 19.11 -3.24 -3.75
C THR A 207 18.29 -4.13 -2.82
N GLY A 208 18.53 -4.03 -1.51
CA GLY A 208 17.84 -4.85 -0.51
C GLY A 208 18.55 -4.93 0.84
N VAL A 209 18.25 -5.97 1.62
CA VAL A 209 18.89 -6.28 2.90
C VAL A 209 19.01 -7.80 3.09
N GLN A 210 19.97 -8.26 3.89
CA GLN A 210 20.03 -9.66 4.32
C GLN A 210 20.70 -9.86 5.69
N ASP A 211 20.48 -11.04 6.27
CA ASP A 211 21.05 -11.46 7.54
C ASP A 211 22.50 -11.98 7.40
N LEU A 212 23.18 -12.11 8.55
CA LEU A 212 24.58 -12.53 8.64
C LEU A 212 24.91 -13.89 7.98
N PRO A 213 24.06 -14.94 8.12
CA PRO A 213 24.31 -16.20 7.41
C PRO A 213 23.82 -16.20 5.96
N ALA A 214 23.27 -15.10 5.45
CA ALA A 214 22.60 -15.01 4.15
C ALA A 214 21.57 -16.13 3.93
N GLN A 215 20.72 -16.36 4.94
CA GLN A 215 19.59 -17.30 4.91
C GLN A 215 18.25 -16.59 4.82
N VAL A 216 18.18 -15.35 5.28
CA VAL A 216 17.00 -14.49 5.21
C VAL A 216 17.42 -13.17 4.58
N GLY A 217 16.70 -12.76 3.55
CA GLY A 217 16.99 -11.54 2.81
C GLY A 217 15.77 -11.07 2.04
N LEU A 218 15.77 -9.79 1.73
CA LEU A 218 14.75 -9.13 0.94
C LEU A 218 15.45 -8.39 -0.21
N SER A 219 15.30 -8.91 -1.44
CA SER A 219 15.69 -8.20 -2.66
C SER A 219 14.54 -7.31 -3.14
N TYR A 220 14.78 -6.01 -3.21
CA TYR A 220 13.87 -5.09 -3.90
C TYR A 220 14.15 -5.07 -5.41
N ALA A 221 15.41 -4.86 -5.79
CA ALA A 221 15.87 -4.83 -7.18
C ALA A 221 17.20 -5.55 -7.32
N CYS A 222 17.44 -6.12 -8.50
CA CYS A 222 18.62 -6.92 -8.79
C CYS A 222 18.84 -7.01 -10.30
N ASN A 223 19.89 -6.35 -10.80
CA ASN A 223 20.30 -6.34 -12.21
C ASN A 223 19.13 -6.11 -13.19
N GLU A 224 18.24 -5.18 -12.84
CA GLU A 224 17.00 -4.93 -13.55
C GLU A 224 16.96 -3.46 -14.03
N PRO A 225 17.01 -3.20 -15.35
CA PRO A 225 16.97 -1.85 -15.87
C PRO A 225 15.72 -1.06 -15.44
N SER A 226 15.90 0.23 -15.15
CA SER A 226 14.83 1.14 -14.71
C SER A 226 14.12 0.77 -13.41
N SER A 227 14.68 -0.17 -12.63
CA SER A 227 14.14 -0.54 -11.31
C SER A 227 14.44 0.51 -10.22
N ILE A 228 15.48 1.33 -10.41
CA ILE A 228 15.89 2.38 -9.49
C ILE A 228 16.02 3.73 -10.26
N PRO A 229 14.89 4.38 -10.62
CA PRO A 229 14.93 5.65 -11.35
C PRO A 229 15.48 6.80 -10.48
N GLU A 230 15.68 7.97 -11.08
CA GLU A 230 16.03 9.19 -10.34
C GLU A 230 14.87 9.78 -9.54
N GLY A 231 15.18 10.54 -8.48
CA GLY A 231 14.16 11.17 -7.63
C GLY A 231 13.29 10.14 -6.90
N PHE A 232 13.88 8.98 -6.61
CA PHE A 232 13.19 7.78 -6.18
C PHE A 232 13.59 7.38 -4.76
N ALA A 233 12.71 6.65 -4.08
CA ALA A 233 13.01 6.13 -2.76
C ALA A 233 12.49 4.71 -2.55
N VAL A 234 13.19 3.93 -1.73
CA VAL A 234 12.82 2.55 -1.36
C VAL A 234 12.87 2.42 0.16
N LEU A 235 11.73 2.17 0.77
CA LEU A 235 11.57 1.88 2.20
C LEU A 235 11.67 0.38 2.43
N ILE A 236 12.40 -0.03 3.46
CA ILE A 236 12.39 -1.38 4.02
C ILE A 236 11.93 -1.27 5.48
N THR A 237 10.83 -1.94 5.81
CA THR A 237 10.17 -1.83 7.12
C THR A 237 9.55 -3.16 7.56
N ARG A 238 9.41 -3.35 8.88
CA ARG A 238 8.62 -4.46 9.45
C ARG A 238 7.18 -4.07 9.76
N THR A 239 6.87 -2.79 9.66
CA THR A 239 5.52 -2.24 9.86
C THR A 239 5.04 -1.70 8.53
N PRO A 240 4.49 -2.55 7.64
CA PRO A 240 3.99 -2.05 6.37
C PRO A 240 2.94 -0.96 6.61
N PRO A 241 2.86 0.06 5.74
CA PRO A 241 1.83 1.08 5.85
C PRO A 241 0.46 0.43 5.99
N PRO A 242 -0.44 0.92 6.87
CA PRO A 242 -1.82 0.46 6.91
C PRO A 242 -2.48 0.84 5.59
N VAL A 243 -2.41 -0.08 4.64
CA VAL A 243 -2.97 0.04 3.32
C VAL A 243 -4.48 -0.09 3.44
N ASN A 244 -5.18 0.99 3.09
CA ASN A 244 -6.60 0.90 2.79
C ASN A 244 -6.80 0.65 1.32
N GLY A 245 -7.19 -0.56 0.97
CA GLY A 245 -7.19 -1.03 -0.42
C GLY A 245 -8.44 -1.81 -0.82
N ASP A 246 -8.36 -2.38 -2.01
CA ASP A 246 -9.48 -3.06 -2.69
C ASP A 246 -10.00 -4.30 -1.95
N ALA A 247 -9.19 -4.89 -1.08
CA ALA A 247 -9.50 -6.08 -0.28
C ALA A 247 -10.41 -5.82 0.93
N GLN A 248 -11.00 -4.63 1.08
CA GLN A 248 -11.71 -4.25 2.30
C GLN A 248 -13.23 -4.41 2.20
N LEU A 249 -13.82 -5.01 3.24
CA LEU A 249 -15.26 -5.07 3.45
C LEU A 249 -15.72 -3.94 4.38
N ALA A 250 -16.48 -3.02 3.81
CA ALA A 250 -17.17 -1.98 4.53
C ALA A 250 -18.52 -2.46 5.07
N VAL A 251 -18.50 -3.07 6.26
CA VAL A 251 -19.74 -3.55 6.91
C VAL A 251 -20.65 -2.39 7.26
N ARG A 252 -21.81 -2.33 6.59
CA ARG A 252 -22.84 -1.31 6.74
C ARG A 252 -23.72 -1.57 7.94
N LYS A 253 -24.10 -2.84 8.10
CA LYS A 253 -24.94 -3.36 9.17
C LYS A 253 -24.63 -4.85 9.35
N ALA A 254 -24.46 -5.29 10.58
CA ALA A 254 -24.41 -6.69 10.91
C ALA A 254 -25.20 -6.98 12.18
N SER A 255 -25.66 -8.21 12.32
CA SER A 255 -26.28 -8.70 13.54
C SER A 255 -26.04 -10.19 13.68
N PHE A 256 -25.84 -10.65 14.91
CA PHE A 256 -25.88 -12.06 15.24
C PHE A 256 -26.88 -12.33 16.36
N ALA A 257 -27.28 -13.58 16.47
CA ALA A 257 -27.93 -14.10 17.65
C ALA A 257 -27.50 -15.53 17.94
N ILE A 258 -27.33 -15.82 19.23
CA ILE A 258 -27.08 -17.16 19.78
C ILE A 258 -28.31 -17.54 20.59
N ASP A 259 -28.89 -18.71 20.32
CA ASP A 259 -30.01 -19.25 21.08
C ASP A 259 -29.52 -20.31 22.07
N TRP A 260 -29.20 -19.91 23.30
CA TRP A 260 -28.64 -20.81 24.30
C TRP A 260 -29.58 -21.96 24.66
N ALA A 261 -30.89 -21.73 24.66
CA ALA A 261 -31.88 -22.77 24.94
C ALA A 261 -31.93 -23.82 23.82
N ALA A 262 -31.80 -23.39 22.56
CA ALA A 262 -31.74 -24.31 21.43
C ALA A 262 -30.47 -25.18 21.44
N HIS A 263 -29.34 -24.63 21.93
CA HIS A 263 -28.10 -25.38 22.15
C HIS A 263 -28.24 -26.49 23.20
N GLU A 264 -29.02 -26.30 24.26
CA GLU A 264 -29.33 -27.36 25.25
C GLU A 264 -30.08 -28.54 24.61
N LEU A 265 -30.82 -28.28 23.53
CA LEU A 265 -31.55 -29.28 22.75
C LEU A 265 -30.72 -29.83 21.57
N SER A 266 -29.43 -29.49 21.47
CA SER A 266 -28.54 -29.86 20.35
C SER A 266 -29.06 -29.41 18.98
N SER A 267 -29.84 -28.33 18.94
CA SER A 267 -30.39 -27.72 17.72
C SER A 267 -29.87 -26.29 17.61
N PRO A 268 -28.68 -26.05 17.07
CA PRO A 268 -28.08 -24.72 17.03
C PRO A 268 -28.85 -23.86 16.02
N GLU A 269 -29.71 -22.96 16.51
CA GLU A 269 -30.57 -22.06 15.70
C GLU A 269 -29.96 -20.65 15.54
N ASP A 270 -28.63 -20.53 15.67
CA ASP A 270 -27.98 -19.23 15.66
C ASP A 270 -28.08 -18.58 14.28
N THR A 271 -28.12 -17.25 14.28
CA THR A 271 -28.29 -16.45 13.07
C THR A 271 -27.16 -15.44 12.94
N LEU A 272 -26.69 -15.24 11.71
CA LEU A 272 -25.76 -14.17 11.35
C LEU A 272 -26.27 -13.46 10.10
N SER A 273 -26.35 -12.13 10.14
CA SER A 273 -26.64 -11.31 8.97
C SER A 273 -25.58 -10.24 8.82
N VAL A 274 -25.04 -10.09 7.61
CA VAL A 274 -24.07 -9.05 7.26
C VAL A 274 -24.51 -8.36 5.98
N GLN A 275 -24.50 -7.03 5.99
CA GLN A 275 -24.63 -6.18 4.81
C GLN A 275 -23.35 -5.34 4.72
N ALA A 276 -22.64 -5.45 3.61
CA ALA A 276 -21.36 -4.78 3.40
C ALA A 276 -21.26 -4.18 2.00
N LEU A 277 -20.29 -3.27 1.84
CA LEU A 277 -19.80 -2.83 0.54
C LEU A 277 -18.36 -3.34 0.35
N PHE A 278 -17.97 -3.59 -0.88
CA PHE A 278 -16.61 -3.98 -1.28
C PHE A 278 -16.26 -3.30 -2.59
N ASN A 279 -15.00 -3.34 -3.00
CA ASN A 279 -14.61 -2.84 -4.32
C ASN A 279 -14.86 -3.91 -5.40
N PRO A 280 -15.77 -3.70 -6.38
CA PRO A 280 -16.05 -4.70 -7.41
C PRO A 280 -15.04 -4.70 -8.58
N ALA A 281 -13.90 -4.02 -8.47
CA ALA A 281 -12.89 -4.00 -9.54
C ALA A 281 -12.45 -5.41 -9.95
N GLY A 282 -12.41 -5.66 -11.26
CA GLY A 282 -12.17 -7.00 -11.81
C GLY A 282 -13.42 -7.84 -12.03
N LEU A 283 -14.46 -7.66 -11.19
CA LEU A 283 -15.63 -8.54 -11.17
C LEU A 283 -16.28 -8.66 -12.55
N VAL A 284 -16.43 -9.90 -13.02
CA VAL A 284 -17.07 -10.16 -14.30
C VAL A 284 -18.60 -10.06 -14.18
N PRO A 285 -19.32 -9.69 -15.25
CA PRO A 285 -20.78 -9.57 -15.21
C PRO A 285 -21.53 -10.88 -14.96
N ASP A 286 -20.94 -12.02 -15.34
CA ASP A 286 -21.49 -13.37 -15.17
C ASP A 286 -20.62 -14.16 -14.19
N LEU A 287 -21.19 -14.45 -13.01
CA LEU A 287 -20.49 -15.14 -11.93
C LEU A 287 -20.72 -16.67 -11.92
N THR A 288 -21.21 -17.23 -13.03
CA THR A 288 -21.38 -18.68 -13.16
C THR A 288 -20.04 -19.39 -12.95
N GLY A 289 -20.00 -20.32 -12.00
CA GLY A 289 -18.79 -21.07 -11.64
C GLY A 289 -17.88 -20.38 -10.64
N ALA A 290 -18.15 -19.11 -10.29
CA ALA A 290 -17.50 -18.49 -9.14
C ALA A 290 -17.96 -19.14 -7.84
N THR A 291 -17.08 -19.20 -6.85
CA THR A 291 -17.37 -19.77 -5.53
C THR A 291 -17.15 -18.75 -4.42
N LEU A 292 -18.02 -18.81 -3.41
CA LEU A 292 -17.97 -17.97 -2.22
C LEU A 292 -17.64 -18.83 -1.00
N ARG A 293 -16.67 -18.39 -0.21
CA ARG A 293 -16.31 -18.96 1.10
C ARG A 293 -16.40 -17.87 2.16
N VAL A 294 -16.85 -18.22 3.37
CA VAL A 294 -17.02 -17.26 4.47
C VAL A 294 -16.46 -17.84 5.76
N GLU A 295 -15.60 -17.08 6.41
CA GLU A 295 -15.07 -17.38 7.74
C GLU A 295 -15.36 -16.24 8.72
N LEU A 296 -15.58 -16.61 9.99
CA LEU A 296 -15.71 -15.66 11.09
C LEU A 296 -14.77 -16.07 12.22
N ARG A 297 -13.78 -15.20 12.53
CA ARG A 297 -12.71 -15.45 13.51
C ARG A 297 -11.93 -16.75 13.21
N GLY A 298 -11.77 -17.07 11.93
CA GLY A 298 -11.10 -18.28 11.46
C GLY A 298 -11.97 -19.54 11.44
N GLU A 299 -13.20 -19.48 11.97
CA GLU A 299 -14.18 -20.58 11.86
C GLU A 299 -14.90 -20.51 10.51
N GLU A 300 -14.94 -21.64 9.80
CA GLU A 300 -15.63 -21.72 8.50
C GLU A 300 -17.15 -21.75 8.69
N LEU A 301 -17.83 -20.69 8.24
CA LEU A 301 -19.30 -20.61 8.23
C LEU A 301 -19.91 -21.10 6.92
N LEU A 302 -19.16 -21.00 5.82
CA LEU A 302 -19.53 -21.47 4.49
C LEU A 302 -18.28 -21.99 3.78
N ALA A 303 -18.22 -23.29 3.54
CA ALA A 303 -17.29 -23.88 2.59
C ALA A 303 -17.55 -23.34 1.17
N ALA A 304 -16.55 -23.42 0.28
CA ALA A 304 -16.65 -22.89 -1.07
C ALA A 304 -17.93 -23.36 -1.79
N ALA A 305 -18.86 -22.42 -2.02
CA ALA A 305 -20.18 -22.69 -2.58
C ALA A 305 -20.38 -21.88 -3.87
N ALA A 306 -20.91 -22.54 -4.91
CA ALA A 306 -21.11 -21.92 -6.22
C ALA A 306 -22.17 -20.81 -6.21
N LEU A 307 -21.89 -19.74 -6.93
CA LEU A 307 -22.82 -18.66 -7.21
C LEU A 307 -23.54 -18.90 -8.54
N ASP A 308 -24.74 -18.34 -8.67
CA ASP A 308 -25.38 -18.18 -9.98
C ASP A 308 -24.76 -17.02 -10.78
N ALA A 309 -25.15 -16.89 -12.05
CA ALA A 309 -24.69 -15.83 -12.94
C ALA A 309 -24.85 -14.40 -12.36
N LYS A 310 -25.81 -14.21 -11.45
CA LYS A 310 -26.13 -12.91 -10.81
C LYS A 310 -25.48 -12.75 -9.44
N GLY A 311 -24.55 -13.63 -9.07
CA GLY A 311 -23.85 -13.57 -7.79
C GLY A 311 -24.71 -13.97 -6.59
N GLN A 312 -25.74 -14.80 -6.77
CA GLN A 312 -26.60 -15.28 -5.69
C GLN A 312 -26.29 -16.72 -5.32
N LEU A 313 -26.41 -17.00 -4.03
CA LEU A 313 -26.40 -18.35 -3.46
C LEU A 313 -27.58 -18.46 -2.50
N ARG A 314 -28.33 -19.55 -2.61
CA ARG A 314 -29.35 -19.95 -1.64
C ARG A 314 -29.20 -21.44 -1.37
N SER A 315 -29.08 -21.82 -0.11
CA SER A 315 -29.13 -23.22 0.28
C SER A 315 -30.51 -23.81 -0.05
N PRO A 316 -30.60 -25.11 -0.34
CA PRO A 316 -31.88 -25.80 -0.45
C PRO A 316 -32.74 -25.62 0.81
N THR A 317 -34.06 -25.61 0.63
CA THR A 317 -35.02 -25.56 1.75
C THR A 317 -34.80 -26.75 2.69
N GLY A 318 -34.66 -26.49 3.99
CA GLY A 318 -34.50 -27.51 5.03
C GLY A 318 -33.06 -27.96 5.29
N LEU A 319 -32.06 -27.45 4.56
CA LEU A 319 -30.65 -27.67 4.87
C LEU A 319 -30.21 -26.71 5.99
N LEU A 320 -29.48 -27.22 6.99
CA LEU A 320 -28.85 -26.42 8.04
C LEU A 320 -27.31 -26.56 7.97
N PRO A 321 -26.54 -25.47 8.13
CA PRO A 321 -27.03 -24.10 8.19
C PRO A 321 -27.66 -23.67 6.86
N SER A 322 -28.77 -22.94 6.94
CA SER A 322 -29.36 -22.30 5.78
C SER A 322 -28.57 -21.04 5.45
N VAL A 323 -28.30 -20.84 4.16
CA VAL A 323 -27.45 -19.74 3.67
C VAL A 323 -28.17 -19.00 2.56
N SER A 324 -28.15 -17.68 2.64
CA SER A 324 -28.48 -16.79 1.53
C SER A 324 -27.37 -15.76 1.38
N ALA A 325 -26.67 -15.79 0.25
CA ALA A 325 -25.68 -14.79 -0.10
C ALA A 325 -26.05 -14.09 -1.41
N ARG A 326 -25.68 -12.82 -1.52
CA ARG A 326 -25.80 -12.03 -2.74
C ARG A 326 -24.67 -11.03 -2.81
N LEU A 327 -23.93 -11.02 -3.91
CA LEU A 327 -23.08 -9.90 -4.29
C LEU A 327 -23.53 -9.32 -5.64
N ASP A 328 -23.20 -8.06 -5.91
CA ASP A 328 -23.48 -7.45 -7.22
C ASP A 328 -22.33 -6.61 -7.76
N ALA A 329 -22.42 -6.25 -9.04
CA ALA A 329 -21.43 -5.47 -9.77
C ALA A 329 -21.25 -4.04 -9.25
N ARG A 330 -22.08 -3.57 -8.30
CA ARG A 330 -21.92 -2.28 -7.62
C ARG A 330 -21.16 -2.40 -6.30
N GLY A 331 -20.63 -3.59 -6.00
CA GLY A 331 -19.87 -3.85 -4.79
C GLY A 331 -20.74 -4.02 -3.55
N ALA A 332 -22.03 -4.34 -3.68
CA ALA A 332 -22.86 -4.66 -2.50
C ALA A 332 -22.76 -6.15 -2.16
N LEU A 333 -22.59 -6.49 -0.88
CA LEU A 333 -22.59 -7.86 -0.36
C LEU A 333 -23.66 -8.01 0.73
N GLN A 334 -24.44 -9.09 0.66
CA GLN A 334 -25.38 -9.52 1.68
C GLN A 334 -25.15 -10.98 2.01
N LEU A 335 -24.98 -11.28 3.30
CA LEU A 335 -24.85 -12.63 3.83
C LEU A 335 -25.92 -12.84 4.90
N LYS A 336 -26.60 -13.97 4.86
CA LYS A 336 -27.54 -14.41 5.89
C LYS A 336 -27.36 -15.89 6.14
N PHE A 337 -27.21 -16.22 7.41
CA PHE A 337 -27.10 -17.57 7.93
C PHE A 337 -28.15 -17.77 9.01
N ALA A 338 -28.74 -18.96 9.04
CA ALA A 338 -29.55 -19.44 10.15
C ALA A 338 -29.30 -20.93 10.37
N GLY A 339 -29.28 -21.36 11.62
CA GLY A 339 -28.91 -22.72 11.97
C GLY A 339 -27.40 -22.94 12.15
N LEU A 340 -26.67 -21.90 12.53
CA LEU A 340 -25.23 -21.97 12.83
C LEU A 340 -25.02 -22.34 14.30
N ASP A 341 -23.79 -22.78 14.64
CA ASP A 341 -23.24 -22.69 15.99
C ASP A 341 -22.21 -21.56 16.02
N LEU A 342 -22.56 -20.43 16.65
CA LEU A 342 -21.71 -19.24 16.73
C LEU A 342 -20.92 -19.14 18.04
N ARG A 343 -21.00 -20.13 18.93
CA ARG A 343 -20.37 -20.05 20.26
C ARG A 343 -18.85 -19.97 20.17
N ALA A 344 -18.24 -20.83 19.35
CA ALA A 344 -16.79 -20.82 19.12
C ALA A 344 -16.35 -19.51 18.45
N ALA A 345 -17.04 -19.11 17.38
CA ALA A 345 -16.73 -17.91 16.63
C ALA A 345 -16.83 -16.63 17.48
N THR A 346 -17.85 -16.52 18.34
CA THR A 346 -18.05 -15.34 19.19
C THR A 346 -17.26 -15.38 20.51
N GLY A 347 -16.96 -16.55 21.05
CA GLY A 347 -16.34 -16.72 22.36
C GLY A 347 -17.22 -16.30 23.54
N LEU A 348 -18.49 -15.93 23.30
CA LEU A 348 -19.43 -15.54 24.34
C LEU A 348 -19.80 -16.75 25.20
N GLN A 349 -20.06 -16.48 26.48
CA GLN A 349 -20.53 -17.49 27.44
C GLN A 349 -22.04 -17.35 27.63
N ASN A 350 -22.70 -18.45 28.03
CA ASN A 350 -24.10 -18.42 28.46
C ASN A 350 -24.22 -17.77 29.84
N GLN A 351 -24.00 -16.46 29.90
CA GLN A 351 -24.07 -15.65 31.11
C GLN A 351 -24.66 -14.29 30.76
N SER A 352 -25.46 -13.74 31.67
CA SER A 352 -26.05 -12.42 31.47
C SER A 352 -24.98 -11.34 31.46
N GLY A 353 -25.04 -10.42 30.50
CA GLY A 353 -24.03 -9.37 30.36
C GLY A 353 -24.22 -8.50 29.12
N THR A 354 -23.42 -7.45 29.01
CA THR A 354 -23.32 -6.62 27.81
C THR A 354 -21.86 -6.28 27.58
N GLY A 355 -21.50 -5.95 26.34
CA GLY A 355 -20.12 -5.62 26.02
C GLY A 355 -19.89 -5.41 24.53
N LEU A 356 -18.61 -5.39 24.17
CA LEU A 356 -18.15 -5.37 22.78
C LEU A 356 -17.45 -6.70 22.47
N VAL A 357 -17.61 -7.18 21.25
CA VAL A 357 -16.84 -8.32 20.73
C VAL A 357 -16.40 -8.03 19.30
N ASP A 358 -15.11 -8.21 19.04
CA ASP A 358 -14.51 -8.01 17.73
C ASP A 358 -14.41 -9.33 16.99
N LEU A 359 -15.07 -9.41 15.83
CA LEU A 359 -15.15 -10.62 15.01
C LEU A 359 -14.53 -10.34 13.62
N PRO A 360 -13.31 -10.82 13.36
CA PRO A 360 -12.74 -10.81 12.01
C PRO A 360 -13.62 -11.59 11.04
N LEU A 361 -13.98 -10.98 9.92
CA LEU A 361 -14.74 -11.57 8.82
C LEU A 361 -13.83 -11.67 7.60
N LEU A 362 -13.72 -12.86 7.04
CA LEU A 362 -13.07 -13.11 5.76
C LEU A 362 -14.10 -13.67 4.78
N VAL A 363 -14.18 -13.07 3.60
CA VAL A 363 -15.01 -13.53 2.49
C VAL A 363 -14.11 -13.74 1.29
N THR A 364 -14.04 -14.97 0.79
CA THR A 364 -13.21 -15.29 -0.37
C THR A 364 -14.11 -15.57 -1.59
N LEU A 365 -13.86 -14.85 -2.68
CA LEU A 365 -14.51 -15.05 -3.97
C LEU A 365 -13.48 -15.59 -4.98
N THR A 366 -13.66 -16.83 -5.41
CA THR A 366 -12.78 -17.47 -6.41
C THR A 366 -13.49 -17.59 -7.75
N GLY A 367 -12.80 -17.29 -8.85
CA GLY A 367 -13.35 -17.46 -10.21
C GLY A 367 -14.28 -16.35 -10.70
N GLY A 368 -14.52 -15.31 -9.90
CA GLY A 368 -15.36 -14.15 -10.26
C GLY A 368 -14.62 -13.00 -10.94
N GLY A 369 -13.32 -13.15 -11.23
CA GLY A 369 -12.48 -12.11 -11.87
C GLY A 369 -12.14 -10.90 -10.99
N LEU A 370 -12.59 -10.89 -9.74
CA LEU A 370 -12.26 -9.85 -8.76
C LEU A 370 -10.73 -9.72 -8.61
N LEU A 371 -10.22 -8.49 -8.64
CA LEU A 371 -8.77 -8.25 -8.53
C LEU A 371 -8.24 -8.69 -7.16
N GLU A 372 -9.01 -8.44 -6.11
CA GLU A 372 -8.72 -8.88 -4.74
C GLU A 372 -9.74 -9.95 -4.30
N PRO A 373 -9.41 -11.25 -4.41
CA PRO A 373 -10.36 -12.32 -4.12
C PRO A 373 -10.67 -12.49 -2.63
N GLU A 374 -9.84 -11.95 -1.73
CA GLU A 374 -9.99 -12.08 -0.28
C GLU A 374 -10.41 -10.75 0.36
N LEU A 375 -11.69 -10.66 0.73
CA LEU A 375 -12.28 -9.46 1.28
C LEU A 375 -12.37 -9.55 2.81
N ARG A 376 -11.82 -8.55 3.52
CA ARG A 376 -11.59 -8.60 4.97
C ARG A 376 -12.29 -7.47 5.71
N SER A 377 -12.82 -7.77 6.90
CA SER A 377 -13.29 -6.79 7.88
C SER A 377 -13.00 -7.28 9.29
N THR A 378 -12.96 -6.38 10.26
CA THR A 378 -13.17 -6.72 11.68
C THR A 378 -14.40 -5.98 12.18
N ILE A 379 -15.42 -6.74 12.57
CA ILE A 379 -16.72 -6.22 12.99
C ILE A 379 -16.76 -6.16 14.51
N THR A 380 -16.92 -4.96 15.05
CA THR A 380 -17.15 -4.76 16.48
C THR A 380 -18.66 -4.78 16.75
N PHE A 381 -19.14 -5.84 17.39
CA PHE A 381 -20.53 -5.98 17.80
C PHE A 381 -20.72 -5.48 19.22
N ALA A 382 -21.67 -4.58 19.43
CA ALA A 382 -22.23 -4.35 20.75
C ALA A 382 -23.23 -5.48 21.05
N TYR A 383 -22.96 -6.26 22.08
CA TYR A 383 -23.76 -7.43 22.44
C TYR A 383 -24.51 -7.24 23.76
N SER A 384 -25.62 -7.97 23.86
CA SER A 384 -26.38 -8.22 25.09
C SER A 384 -26.64 -9.71 25.18
N THR A 385 -26.17 -10.32 26.26
CA THR A 385 -26.35 -11.72 26.59
C THR A 385 -27.30 -11.83 27.77
N GLN A 386 -28.21 -12.81 27.71
CA GLN A 386 -29.05 -13.21 28.84
C GLN A 386 -28.85 -14.71 29.05
N GLU A 387 -28.56 -15.08 30.29
CA GLU A 387 -28.38 -16.47 30.68
C GLU A 387 -29.63 -17.29 30.34
N ASN A 388 -29.44 -18.45 29.70
CA ASN A 388 -30.46 -19.40 29.25
C ASN A 388 -31.51 -18.82 28.28
N LEU A 389 -31.25 -17.65 27.72
CA LEU A 389 -32.08 -16.97 26.73
C LEU A 389 -31.24 -16.60 25.50
N ARG A 390 -31.75 -15.71 24.66
CA ARG A 390 -31.06 -15.28 23.44
C ARG A 390 -29.96 -14.28 23.76
N SER A 391 -28.76 -14.54 23.26
CA SER A 391 -27.72 -13.50 23.13
C SER A 391 -27.79 -12.87 21.77
N SER A 392 -27.60 -11.57 21.68
CA SER A 392 -27.67 -10.84 20.42
C SER A 392 -26.63 -9.75 20.36
N GLY A 393 -26.10 -9.52 19.16
CA GLY A 393 -25.18 -8.43 18.90
C GLY A 393 -25.56 -7.68 17.64
N SER A 394 -25.24 -6.39 17.60
CA SER A 394 -25.41 -5.56 16.41
C SER A 394 -24.21 -4.65 16.16
N ALA A 395 -23.92 -4.43 14.89
CA ALA A 395 -22.89 -3.52 14.42
C ALA A 395 -23.45 -2.66 13.29
N ALA A 396 -23.03 -1.40 13.22
CA ALA A 396 -23.40 -0.48 12.16
C ALA A 396 -22.24 0.46 11.85
N LEU A 397 -22.07 0.78 10.57
CA LEU A 397 -21.00 1.67 10.11
C LEU A 397 -21.06 3.07 10.75
N SER A 398 -22.22 3.55 11.21
CA SER A 398 -22.29 4.87 11.87
C SER A 398 -21.86 4.87 13.34
N LYS A 399 -21.58 3.70 13.95
CA LYS A 399 -21.39 3.55 15.40
C LYS A 399 -20.09 2.81 15.76
N ALA A 400 -18.95 3.29 15.27
CA ALA A 400 -17.61 2.70 15.53
C ALA A 400 -17.42 1.23 15.10
N GLY A 401 -18.39 0.61 14.41
CA GLY A 401 -18.48 -0.85 14.26
C GLY A 401 -17.48 -1.56 13.33
N ASN A 402 -16.53 -0.83 12.72
CA ASN A 402 -15.46 -1.42 11.91
C ASN A 402 -14.11 -0.88 12.41
N LEU A 403 -13.18 -1.76 12.76
CA LEU A 403 -11.80 -1.39 13.07
C LEU A 403 -10.92 -1.31 11.82
N THR A 404 -11.33 -1.99 10.75
CA THR A 404 -10.65 -1.95 9.45
C THR A 404 -10.87 -0.58 8.80
N PRO A 405 -9.80 0.13 8.43
CA PRO A 405 -9.97 1.35 7.67
C PRO A 405 -10.41 1.00 6.23
N ILE A 406 -11.04 1.93 5.53
CA ILE A 406 -11.81 1.70 4.30
C ILE A 406 -11.59 2.89 3.37
N PHE A 407 -11.32 2.61 2.10
CA PHE A 407 -11.53 3.58 1.03
C PHE A 407 -12.23 2.94 -0.16
N LEU A 408 -13.47 3.36 -0.39
CA LEU A 408 -14.31 2.86 -1.47
C LEU A 408 -14.92 4.04 -2.24
N PRO A 409 -14.37 4.41 -3.40
CA PRO A 409 -14.98 5.36 -4.31
C PRO A 409 -16.26 4.74 -4.89
N LEU A 410 -17.42 5.25 -4.46
CA LEU A 410 -18.72 4.70 -4.84
C LEU A 410 -19.26 5.32 -6.13
N GLN A 411 -18.79 6.52 -6.48
CA GLN A 411 -19.25 7.27 -7.65
C GLN A 411 -18.09 8.04 -8.26
N VAL A 412 -17.54 7.49 -9.34
CA VAL A 412 -16.46 8.10 -10.12
C VAL A 412 -16.99 8.48 -11.49
N LYS A 413 -16.74 9.73 -11.89
CA LYS A 413 -16.98 10.21 -13.25
C LYS A 413 -15.68 10.79 -13.79
N VAL A 414 -15.35 10.46 -15.03
CA VAL A 414 -14.23 11.07 -15.75
C VAL A 414 -14.77 11.78 -16.98
N THR A 415 -14.28 12.99 -17.22
CA THR A 415 -14.59 13.76 -18.42
C THR A 415 -13.28 14.12 -19.12
N GLU A 416 -13.12 13.66 -20.34
CA GLU A 416 -12.01 14.04 -21.21
C GLU A 416 -12.15 15.50 -21.64
N VAL A 417 -11.04 16.22 -21.59
CA VAL A 417 -10.87 17.54 -22.20
C VAL A 417 -9.97 17.35 -23.42
N PRO A 418 -10.50 17.48 -24.65
CA PRO A 418 -9.77 17.17 -25.87
C PRO A 418 -8.44 17.93 -25.96
N GLY A 419 -7.35 17.18 -26.14
CA GLY A 419 -6.00 17.74 -26.29
C GLY A 419 -5.33 18.17 -24.97
N GLU A 420 -6.01 18.10 -23.84
CA GLU A 420 -5.47 18.57 -22.55
C GLU A 420 -5.36 17.44 -21.51
N GLY A 421 -6.34 16.54 -21.43
CA GLY A 421 -6.32 15.42 -20.49
C GLY A 421 -7.69 15.08 -19.94
N HIS A 422 -7.78 14.81 -18.64
CA HIS A 422 -9.01 14.34 -17.99
C HIS A 422 -9.31 15.11 -16.70
N VAL A 423 -10.59 15.37 -16.47
CA VAL A 423 -11.13 15.80 -15.17
C VAL A 423 -11.74 14.58 -14.49
N VAL A 424 -11.29 14.27 -13.28
CA VAL A 424 -11.79 13.15 -12.47
C VAL A 424 -12.59 13.70 -11.29
N GLN A 425 -13.81 13.21 -11.15
CA GLN A 425 -14.73 13.57 -10.09
C GLN A 425 -15.12 12.33 -9.28
N VAL A 426 -14.75 12.33 -8.01
CA VAL A 426 -15.24 11.40 -6.99
C VAL A 426 -16.30 12.12 -6.18
N SER A 427 -17.57 11.86 -6.48
CA SER A 427 -18.70 12.56 -5.82
C SER A 427 -19.04 11.97 -4.47
N LYS A 428 -18.72 10.70 -4.27
CA LYS A 428 -18.96 9.96 -3.03
C LYS A 428 -17.95 8.84 -2.92
N ALA A 429 -17.07 8.92 -1.92
CA ALA A 429 -16.29 7.80 -1.43
C ALA A 429 -16.65 7.56 0.03
N LEU A 430 -16.71 6.29 0.42
CA LEU A 430 -16.65 5.92 1.83
C LEU A 430 -15.18 5.96 2.22
N LEU A 431 -14.85 6.79 3.22
CA LEU A 431 -13.52 6.88 3.79
C LEU A 431 -13.63 6.68 5.30
N GLN A 432 -12.92 5.69 5.80
CA GLN A 432 -12.80 5.43 7.22
C GLN A 432 -11.33 5.16 7.52
N PHE A 433 -10.79 5.93 8.44
CA PHE A 433 -9.56 5.57 9.14
C PHE A 433 -9.98 4.84 10.43
N SER A 434 -9.08 4.11 11.11
CA SER A 434 -9.46 3.30 12.28
C SER A 434 -10.23 4.13 13.33
N ALA A 435 -11.04 3.48 14.19
CA ALA A 435 -11.96 4.20 15.09
C ALA A 435 -11.28 5.26 15.98
N SER A 436 -9.97 5.15 16.22
CA SER A 436 -9.15 6.05 17.02
C SER A 436 -8.40 7.12 16.22
N ALA A 437 -8.59 7.20 14.91
CA ALA A 437 -7.76 8.03 14.03
C ALA A 437 -8.60 8.78 13.00
N PRO A 438 -9.21 9.92 13.34
CA PRO A 438 -9.94 10.72 12.36
C PRO A 438 -9.00 11.22 11.25
N ALA A 439 -9.57 11.47 10.07
CA ALA A 439 -8.90 12.18 8.99
C ALA A 439 -8.64 13.62 9.42
N LEU A 440 -7.45 13.90 9.97
CA LEU A 440 -7.00 15.25 10.31
C LEU A 440 -5.63 15.45 9.67
N PRO A 441 -5.41 16.46 8.81
CA PRO A 441 -4.14 16.69 8.12
C PRO A 441 -3.10 17.30 9.09
N ILE A 442 -2.93 16.65 10.22
CA ILE A 442 -2.06 16.97 11.34
C ILE A 442 -1.44 15.64 11.76
N ASP A 443 -0.14 15.61 12.01
CA ASP A 443 0.54 14.41 12.49
C ASP A 443 0.30 14.17 14.00
N ARG A 444 0.92 13.11 14.55
CA ARG A 444 0.82 12.78 15.99
C ARG A 444 1.38 13.87 16.91
N VAL A 445 2.25 14.73 16.40
CA VAL A 445 2.95 15.78 17.16
C VAL A 445 2.17 17.10 17.09
N GLY A 446 1.07 17.16 16.32
CA GLY A 446 0.28 18.36 16.14
C GLY A 446 0.81 19.25 15.00
N VAL A 447 1.72 18.74 14.17
CA VAL A 447 2.32 19.49 13.05
C VAL A 447 1.41 19.39 11.83
N ALA A 448 1.24 20.53 11.15
CA ALA A 448 0.52 20.63 9.89
C ALA A 448 1.10 19.67 8.84
N ALA A 449 0.23 18.93 8.16
CA ALA A 449 0.65 17.96 7.16
C ALA A 449 -0.17 18.07 5.87
N ASP A 450 0.51 17.90 4.74
CA ASP A 450 -0.11 17.99 3.43
C ASP A 450 -0.94 16.73 3.11
N VAL A 451 -1.84 16.87 2.16
CA VAL A 451 -2.70 15.79 1.66
C VAL A 451 -2.32 15.50 0.21
N ARG A 452 -2.11 14.24 -0.14
CA ARG A 452 -1.77 13.85 -1.52
C ARG A 452 -2.97 13.19 -2.20
N VAL A 453 -3.29 13.57 -3.43
CA VAL A 453 -4.32 12.93 -4.27
C VAL A 453 -3.66 12.34 -5.50
N GLU A 454 -3.92 11.06 -5.78
CA GLU A 454 -3.34 10.33 -6.90
C GLU A 454 -4.44 9.82 -7.84
N VAL A 455 -4.23 9.97 -9.16
CA VAL A 455 -5.22 9.62 -10.18
C VAL A 455 -4.53 8.97 -11.38
N GLY A 456 -4.71 7.65 -11.50
CA GLY A 456 -4.10 6.85 -12.57
C GLY A 456 -2.58 6.98 -12.55
N THR A 457 -2.01 7.30 -13.71
CA THR A 457 -0.56 7.54 -13.89
C THR A 457 -0.19 9.02 -13.94
N ALA A 458 -1.11 9.93 -13.62
CA ALA A 458 -0.80 11.36 -13.58
C ALA A 458 0.09 11.70 -12.38
N ASP A 459 0.83 12.80 -12.49
CA ASP A 459 1.56 13.36 -11.36
C ASP A 459 0.62 13.58 -10.17
N ALA A 460 1.09 13.21 -8.99
CA ALA A 460 0.31 13.35 -7.78
C ALA A 460 0.06 14.83 -7.45
N ILE A 461 -1.14 15.13 -6.96
CA ILE A 461 -1.52 16.45 -6.52
C ILE A 461 -1.18 16.57 -5.04
N GLU A 462 -0.17 17.37 -4.73
CA GLU A 462 0.12 17.79 -3.35
C GLU A 462 -0.82 18.93 -2.97
N VAL A 463 -1.62 18.73 -1.92
CA VAL A 463 -2.59 19.68 -1.39
C VAL A 463 -2.04 20.23 -0.09
N PRO A 464 -1.45 21.44 -0.10
CA PRO A 464 -0.77 21.97 1.07
C PRO A 464 -1.74 22.18 2.23
N PHE A 465 -1.32 21.93 3.47
CA PHE A 465 -2.14 22.13 4.66
C PHE A 465 -2.75 23.54 4.72
N GLN A 466 -1.97 24.55 4.31
CA GLN A 466 -2.40 25.96 4.26
C GLN A 466 -3.56 26.23 3.28
N SER A 467 -3.83 25.33 2.34
CA SER A 467 -4.99 25.39 1.42
C SER A 467 -6.27 24.79 2.02
N LEU A 468 -6.18 24.17 3.21
CA LEU A 468 -7.25 23.43 3.84
C LEU A 468 -7.92 24.24 4.96
N ARG A 469 -9.23 24.09 5.07
CA ARG A 469 -10.03 24.58 6.18
C ARG A 469 -10.56 23.41 6.99
N ILE A 470 -10.18 23.37 8.27
CA ILE A 470 -10.65 22.37 9.24
C ILE A 470 -11.79 22.97 10.06
N ARG A 471 -12.85 22.19 10.29
CA ARG A 471 -14.00 22.56 11.14
C ARG A 471 -14.31 21.41 12.10
N GLY A 472 -14.64 21.72 13.35
CA GLY A 472 -14.90 20.73 14.39
C GLY A 472 -13.61 20.13 14.98
N ASP A 473 -13.76 19.09 15.80
CA ASP A 473 -12.67 18.42 16.52
C ASP A 473 -12.76 16.88 16.39
N GLY A 474 -11.60 16.21 16.37
CA GLY A 474 -11.50 14.75 16.37
C GLY A 474 -12.42 14.07 15.35
N SER A 475 -13.25 13.13 15.81
CA SER A 475 -14.19 12.37 14.98
C SER A 475 -15.33 13.18 14.35
N SER A 476 -15.59 14.40 14.83
CA SER A 476 -16.63 15.29 14.29
C SER A 476 -16.12 16.16 13.14
N SER A 477 -14.80 16.20 12.95
CA SER A 477 -14.15 17.16 12.07
C SER A 477 -14.49 16.99 10.58
N ALA A 478 -14.39 18.09 9.86
CA ALA A 478 -14.46 18.17 8.41
C ALA A 478 -13.29 18.98 7.88
N VAL A 479 -12.70 18.53 6.78
CA VAL A 479 -11.57 19.14 6.09
C VAL A 479 -11.99 19.47 4.67
N ASP A 480 -11.93 20.74 4.29
CA ASP A 480 -12.32 21.20 2.97
C ASP A 480 -11.17 21.99 2.32
N TYR A 481 -10.87 21.72 1.05
CA TYR A 481 -10.01 22.58 0.24
C TYR A 481 -10.72 23.91 -0.05
N VAL A 482 -9.98 25.01 0.07
CA VAL A 482 -10.48 26.37 -0.15
C VAL A 482 -9.49 27.11 -1.05
N ALA A 483 -9.82 27.22 -2.35
CA ALA A 483 -8.97 27.87 -3.35
C ALA A 483 -8.62 29.35 -3.03
N THR A 484 -9.42 30.04 -2.22
CA THR A 484 -9.11 31.43 -1.79
C THR A 484 -8.03 31.49 -0.71
N LEU A 485 -7.69 30.38 -0.05
CA LEU A 485 -6.56 30.33 0.89
C LEU A 485 -5.25 30.16 0.12
N LEU A 486 -5.22 29.17 -0.77
CA LEU A 486 -4.12 28.92 -1.70
C LEU A 486 -4.68 28.10 -2.86
N ASP A 487 -4.36 28.50 -4.09
CA ASP A 487 -4.73 27.74 -5.28
C ASP A 487 -3.78 26.56 -5.49
N VAL A 488 -4.34 25.38 -5.75
CA VAL A 488 -3.61 24.12 -5.93
C VAL A 488 -3.82 23.64 -7.36
N VAL A 489 -2.73 23.65 -8.14
CA VAL A 489 -2.74 23.19 -9.52
C VAL A 489 -3.22 21.73 -9.58
N GLY A 490 -4.16 21.44 -10.47
CA GLY A 490 -4.71 20.09 -10.61
C GLY A 490 -5.82 19.74 -9.60
N LEU A 491 -6.21 20.63 -8.69
CA LEU A 491 -7.33 20.41 -7.76
C LEU A 491 -8.42 21.48 -7.87
N ALA A 492 -9.66 21.05 -8.11
CA ALA A 492 -10.82 21.93 -8.08
C ALA A 492 -11.58 21.86 -6.75
N ARG A 493 -11.63 20.67 -6.12
CA ARG A 493 -12.34 20.44 -4.87
C ARG A 493 -11.75 19.26 -4.11
N LEU A 494 -11.69 19.36 -2.78
CA LEU A 494 -11.49 18.24 -1.84
C LEU A 494 -12.36 18.50 -0.61
N SER A 495 -13.04 17.46 -0.12
CA SER A 495 -13.85 17.50 1.10
C SER A 495 -13.82 16.15 1.79
N VAL A 496 -13.45 16.14 3.07
CA VAL A 496 -13.43 14.97 3.94
C VAL A 496 -14.31 15.26 5.15
N LYS A 497 -15.20 14.32 5.50
CA LYS A 497 -16.09 14.45 6.66
C LYS A 497 -16.01 13.19 7.52
N ASN A 498 -15.41 13.29 8.69
CA ASN A 498 -15.20 12.15 9.58
C ASN A 498 -16.51 11.58 10.11
N SER A 499 -17.43 12.45 10.55
CA SER A 499 -18.75 12.06 11.05
C SER A 499 -19.60 11.31 10.02
N ALA A 500 -19.50 11.70 8.75
CA ALA A 500 -20.21 11.05 7.65
C ALA A 500 -19.41 9.90 6.99
N ARG A 501 -18.15 9.71 7.39
CA ARG A 501 -17.18 8.78 6.77
C ARG A 501 -17.11 8.96 5.26
N SER A 502 -17.14 10.21 4.81
CA SER A 502 -17.27 10.52 3.38
C SER A 502 -16.13 11.37 2.88
N LEU A 503 -15.64 11.04 1.69
CA LEU A 503 -14.72 11.86 0.93
C LEU A 503 -15.30 12.18 -0.45
N ALA A 504 -15.02 13.38 -0.94
CA ALA A 504 -15.30 13.78 -2.31
C ALA A 504 -14.16 14.69 -2.82
N PHE A 505 -13.78 14.53 -4.08
CA PHE A 505 -12.86 15.44 -4.74
C PHE A 505 -13.19 15.60 -6.23
N THR A 506 -12.73 16.71 -6.79
CA THR A 506 -12.74 16.99 -8.23
C THR A 506 -11.37 17.53 -8.59
N THR A 507 -10.72 16.92 -9.56
CA THR A 507 -9.44 17.40 -10.07
C THR A 507 -9.67 18.61 -11.00
N GLY A 508 -8.59 19.36 -11.25
CA GLY A 508 -8.46 20.12 -12.48
C GLY A 508 -8.24 19.17 -13.67
N ILE A 509 -7.73 19.71 -14.78
CA ILE A 509 -7.38 18.91 -15.94
C ILE A 509 -6.04 18.24 -15.69
N LEU A 510 -6.02 16.91 -15.71
CA LEU A 510 -4.83 16.11 -15.50
C LEU A 510 -4.36 15.51 -16.83
N PRO A 511 -3.16 15.85 -17.32
CA PRO A 511 -2.51 15.10 -18.38
C PRO A 511 -2.01 13.76 -17.83
N GLY A 512 -1.73 12.80 -18.71
CA GLY A 512 -1.00 11.58 -18.34
C GLY A 512 -1.73 10.63 -17.38
N THR A 513 -3.06 10.72 -17.22
CA THR A 513 -3.82 9.82 -16.31
C THR A 513 -3.80 8.34 -16.71
N GLY A 514 -3.37 8.01 -17.93
CA GLY A 514 -3.41 6.65 -18.47
C GLY A 514 -4.80 6.21 -18.97
N ILE A 515 -5.81 7.07 -18.80
CA ILE A 515 -7.17 6.81 -19.28
C ILE A 515 -7.20 6.92 -20.81
N PRO A 516 -7.78 5.96 -21.55
CA PRO A 516 -7.84 6.01 -23.00
C PRO A 516 -8.60 7.24 -23.52
N LEU A 517 -8.02 7.92 -24.51
CA LEU A 517 -8.69 9.03 -25.19
C LEU A 517 -9.88 8.53 -26.02
N ALA A 518 -10.89 9.37 -26.20
CA ALA A 518 -11.86 9.23 -27.26
C ALA A 518 -11.14 9.38 -28.61
N GLN A 519 -11.66 8.73 -29.67
CA GLN A 519 -11.28 8.93 -31.09
C GLN A 519 -10.30 7.92 -31.73
N LEU A 520 -9.81 6.89 -31.04
CA LEU A 520 -9.05 5.81 -31.71
C LEU A 520 -9.91 4.53 -31.85
N GLU A 521 -9.98 3.97 -33.06
CA GLU A 521 -10.77 2.76 -33.39
C GLU A 521 -10.36 1.51 -32.57
N THR A 522 -9.24 1.57 -31.85
CA THR A 522 -8.68 0.50 -31.00
C THR A 522 -8.84 0.75 -29.49
N THR A 523 -9.56 1.79 -29.06
CA THR A 523 -9.62 2.16 -27.64
C THR A 523 -10.59 1.32 -26.81
N ALA A 524 -10.21 1.01 -25.57
CA ALA A 524 -10.99 0.21 -24.63
C ALA A 524 -12.32 0.90 -24.23
N LEU A 525 -13.35 0.11 -23.91
CA LEU A 525 -14.63 0.60 -23.36
C LEU A 525 -14.66 0.54 -21.82
N GLU A 526 -13.71 -0.18 -21.23
CA GLU A 526 -13.49 -0.30 -19.81
C GLU A 526 -12.05 0.07 -19.49
N HIS A 527 -11.81 0.66 -18.32
CA HIS A 527 -10.48 0.97 -17.83
C HIS A 527 -10.47 0.87 -16.31
N ASP A 528 -9.43 0.28 -15.75
CA ASP A 528 -9.24 0.20 -14.31
C ASP A 528 -8.44 1.42 -13.84
N LEU A 529 -9.15 2.41 -13.31
CA LEU A 529 -8.59 3.66 -12.83
C LEU A 529 -8.17 3.54 -11.37
N ARG A 530 -6.87 3.58 -11.10
CA ARG A 530 -6.34 3.66 -9.73
C ARG A 530 -6.56 5.06 -9.15
N LEU A 531 -7.13 5.13 -7.95
CA LEU A 531 -7.28 6.37 -7.18
C LEU A 531 -6.53 6.21 -5.86
N GLY A 532 -5.83 7.25 -5.42
CA GLY A 532 -5.09 7.26 -4.16
C GLY A 532 -5.32 8.54 -3.36
N LEU A 533 -5.24 8.43 -2.05
CA LEU A 533 -5.26 9.51 -1.08
C LEU A 533 -4.23 9.21 0.00
N LEU A 534 -3.25 10.09 0.19
CA LEU A 534 -2.43 10.10 1.40
C LEU A 534 -2.98 11.16 2.34
N PHE A 535 -3.31 10.75 3.55
CA PHE A 535 -3.82 11.63 4.58
C PHE A 535 -3.06 11.39 5.87
N HIS A 536 -2.68 12.44 6.60
CA HIS A 536 -2.15 12.27 7.94
C HIS A 536 -3.29 12.04 8.94
N THR A 537 -3.01 11.34 10.04
CA THR A 537 -3.95 11.16 11.15
C THR A 537 -3.20 11.34 12.46
N GLU A 538 -3.93 11.45 13.56
CA GLU A 538 -3.37 11.45 14.92
C GLU A 538 -2.65 10.14 15.30
N ILE A 539 -2.66 9.13 14.42
CA ILE A 539 -1.85 7.92 14.59
C ILE A 539 -0.75 7.76 13.51
N GLY A 540 -0.53 8.75 12.66
CA GLY A 540 0.43 8.73 11.55
C GLY A 540 -0.24 8.84 10.18
N PRO A 541 0.54 8.88 9.09
CA PRO A 541 0.05 8.89 7.74
C PRO A 541 -0.66 7.59 7.42
N VAL A 542 -1.78 7.75 6.74
CA VAL A 542 -2.58 6.66 6.22
C VAL A 542 -2.78 6.92 4.74
N ARG A 543 -2.37 5.95 3.93
CA ARG A 543 -2.71 5.96 2.52
C ARG A 543 -3.92 5.06 2.27
N ALA A 544 -4.81 5.57 1.44
CA ALA A 544 -5.99 4.89 0.98
C ALA A 544 -5.99 4.86 -0.53
N TYR A 545 -6.32 3.72 -1.12
CA TYR A 545 -6.39 3.56 -2.56
C TYR A 545 -7.55 2.66 -2.96
N ALA A 546 -7.99 2.86 -4.18
CA ALA A 546 -8.95 1.97 -4.79
C ALA A 546 -8.77 1.92 -6.29
N THR A 547 -8.81 0.73 -6.86
CA THR A 547 -8.93 0.56 -8.31
C THR A 547 -10.40 0.64 -8.67
N VAL A 548 -10.79 1.52 -9.59
CA VAL A 548 -12.19 1.68 -9.99
C VAL A 548 -12.32 1.37 -11.46
N ARG A 549 -13.11 0.34 -11.79
CA ARG A 549 -13.45 0.06 -13.17
C ARG A 549 -14.41 1.12 -13.69
N ILE A 550 -13.94 1.97 -14.58
CA ILE A 550 -14.74 2.98 -15.29
C ILE A 550 -15.11 2.47 -16.69
N ARG A 551 -16.31 2.82 -17.15
CA ARG A 551 -16.85 2.43 -18.45
C ARG A 551 -17.33 3.64 -19.24
N ARG A 552 -17.29 3.54 -20.56
CA ARG A 552 -17.91 4.50 -21.48
C ARG A 552 -18.80 3.80 -22.50
N SER A 553 -19.76 4.53 -23.08
CA SER A 553 -20.77 3.96 -23.98
C SER A 553 -20.26 3.65 -25.39
N SER A 554 -19.19 4.31 -25.83
CA SER A 554 -18.58 4.14 -27.15
C SER A 554 -17.12 4.59 -27.13
N THR A 555 -16.33 4.17 -28.11
CA THR A 555 -14.92 4.57 -28.29
C THR A 555 -14.73 6.06 -28.59
N THR A 556 -15.82 6.76 -28.93
CA THR A 556 -15.85 8.20 -29.20
C THR A 556 -16.35 9.03 -28.02
N SER A 557 -16.82 8.40 -26.94
CA SER A 557 -17.25 9.10 -25.74
C SER A 557 -16.05 9.47 -24.87
N GLY A 558 -15.90 10.77 -24.59
CA GLY A 558 -14.95 11.27 -23.59
C GLY A 558 -15.46 11.16 -22.14
N SER A 559 -16.69 10.69 -21.93
CA SER A 559 -17.27 10.52 -20.59
C SER A 559 -17.17 9.07 -20.14
N TRP A 560 -16.63 8.87 -18.94
CA TRP A 560 -16.56 7.59 -18.26
C TRP A 560 -17.27 7.62 -16.91
N SER A 561 -17.76 6.47 -16.46
CA SER A 561 -18.39 6.29 -15.14
C SER A 561 -18.13 4.90 -14.56
N SER A 562 -17.98 4.82 -13.24
CA SER A 562 -17.94 3.57 -12.47
C SER A 562 -19.28 2.87 -12.35
#